data_AF-A0A817ES02-F1
#
_entry.id   AF-A0A817ES02-F1
#
_cell.length_a   1.000
_cell.length_b   1.000
_cell.length_c   1.000
_cell.angle_alpha   90.00
_cell.angle_beta   90.00
_cell.angle_gamma   90.00
#
_symmetry.space_group_name_H-M   'P 1'
#
loop_
_entity.id
_entity.type
_entity.pdbx_description
1 polymer ?
#
loop_
_entity_poly.entity_id
_entity_poly.type
_entity_poly.pdbx_seq_one_letter_code
_entity_poly.pdbx_strand_id
1 'polypeptide(L)'
;MSLSDIDQHISSLREEERKIQDVYKKRARFLHQNAILPINDDFPDYIRYFLHEEQLKQSAGARNNEVISNLEKIMSDFIKNTTENLRSEDIFTLVGTPYRLPINGKQICEQVQGIEISQGEYSAKREVLIDLPVKAASSKVMLQLKDIISQR
;
A
#
# COMPACT_ATOMS: atom_id res chain seq x y z
N MET A 1 40.93 -15.02 1.95
CA MET A 1 39.92 -14.61 0.95
C MET A 1 40.66 -14.18 -0.29
N SER A 2 40.51 -14.92 -1.38
CA SER A 2 41.08 -14.55 -2.67
C SER A 2 40.26 -13.43 -3.31
N LEU A 3 40.84 -12.66 -4.23
CA LEU A 3 40.10 -11.61 -4.95
C LEU A 3 38.86 -12.17 -5.67
N SER A 4 38.93 -13.42 -6.17
CA SER A 4 37.78 -14.03 -6.86
C SER A 4 36.62 -14.34 -5.91
N ASP A 5 36.90 -14.65 -4.64
CA ASP A 5 35.84 -14.89 -3.65
C ASP A 5 35.05 -13.60 -3.37
N ILE A 6 35.73 -12.45 -3.39
CA ILE A 6 35.13 -11.13 -3.17
C ILE A 6 34.26 -10.75 -4.38
N ASP A 7 34.74 -10.94 -5.61
CA ASP A 7 33.98 -10.64 -6.82
C ASP A 7 32.75 -11.54 -6.97
N GLN A 8 32.86 -12.82 -6.59
CA GLN A 8 31.73 -13.76 -6.56
C GLN A 8 30.69 -13.35 -5.50
N HIS A 9 31.13 -12.87 -4.35
CA HIS A 9 30.24 -12.36 -3.30
C HIS A 9 29.50 -11.08 -3.74
N ILE A 10 30.20 -10.11 -4.35
CA ILE A 10 29.61 -8.88 -4.88
C ILE A 10 28.56 -9.20 -5.96
N SER A 11 28.84 -10.16 -6.82
CA SER A 11 27.91 -10.58 -7.87
C SER A 11 26.63 -11.18 -7.28
N SER A 12 26.77 -12.02 -6.25
CA SER A 12 25.65 -12.63 -5.52
C SER A 12 24.77 -11.57 -4.84
N LEU A 13 25.38 -10.55 -4.22
CA LEU A 13 24.68 -9.43 -3.60
C LEU A 13 23.86 -8.62 -4.63
N ARG A 14 24.44 -8.33 -5.80
CA ARG A 14 23.74 -7.59 -6.88
C ARG A 14 22.59 -8.39 -7.49
N GLU A 15 22.70 -9.71 -7.52
CA GLU A 15 21.60 -10.57 -7.97
C GLU A 15 20.45 -10.56 -6.96
N GLU A 16 20.78 -10.64 -5.67
CA GLU A 16 19.80 -10.59 -4.59
C GLU A 16 19.10 -9.24 -4.52
N GLU A 17 19.83 -8.13 -4.67
CA GLU A 17 19.26 -6.79 -4.77
C GLU A 17 18.22 -6.69 -5.89
N ARG A 18 18.55 -7.20 -7.09
CA ARG A 18 17.61 -7.20 -8.23
C ARG A 18 16.35 -8.00 -7.95
N LYS A 19 16.48 -9.17 -7.30
CA LYS A 19 15.32 -9.99 -6.89
C LYS A 19 14.45 -9.26 -5.87
N ILE A 20 15.06 -8.60 -4.89
CA ILE A 20 14.35 -7.80 -3.88
C ILE A 20 13.57 -6.66 -4.55
N GLN A 21 14.22 -5.89 -5.44
CA GLN A 21 13.59 -4.78 -6.14
C GLN A 21 12.41 -5.25 -7.01
N ASP A 22 12.55 -6.38 -7.71
CA ASP A 22 11.47 -6.94 -8.53
C ASP A 22 10.27 -7.36 -7.67
N VAL A 23 10.52 -8.04 -6.54
CA VAL A 23 9.46 -8.42 -5.60
C VAL A 23 8.74 -7.20 -5.03
N TYR A 24 9.47 -6.16 -4.63
CA TYR A 24 8.85 -4.93 -4.11
C TYR A 24 8.04 -4.20 -5.17
N LYS A 25 8.52 -4.12 -6.42
CA LYS A 25 7.75 -3.54 -7.53
C LYS A 25 6.42 -4.30 -7.72
N LYS A 26 6.45 -5.63 -7.73
CA LYS A 26 5.24 -6.47 -7.85
C LYS A 26 4.29 -6.30 -6.67
N ARG A 27 4.80 -6.24 -5.44
CA ARG A 27 3.97 -6.00 -4.24
C ARG A 27 3.34 -4.62 -4.24
N ALA A 28 4.07 -3.58 -4.62
CA ALA A 28 3.54 -2.22 -4.73
C ALA A 28 2.42 -2.14 -5.77
N ARG A 29 2.58 -2.81 -6.92
CA ARG A 29 1.51 -2.91 -7.94
C ARG A 29 0.29 -3.66 -7.42
N PHE A 30 0.48 -4.81 -6.76
CA PHE A 30 -0.64 -5.56 -6.18
C PHE A 30 -1.41 -4.72 -5.16
N LEU A 31 -0.71 -4.00 -4.27
CA LEU A 31 -1.35 -3.09 -3.33
C LEU A 31 -2.10 -1.97 -4.05
N HIS A 32 -1.55 -1.40 -5.11
CA HIS A 32 -2.22 -0.38 -5.90
C HIS A 32 -3.49 -0.91 -6.60
N GLN A 33 -3.45 -2.12 -7.15
CA GLN A 33 -4.61 -2.77 -7.80
C GLN A 33 -5.71 -3.18 -6.82
N ASN A 34 -5.35 -3.58 -5.59
CA ASN A 34 -6.29 -4.11 -4.60
C ASN A 34 -6.66 -3.11 -3.51
N ALA A 35 -6.02 -1.95 -3.46
CA ALA A 35 -6.40 -0.88 -2.55
C ALA A 35 -7.71 -0.28 -3.05
N ILE A 36 -8.76 -0.41 -2.24
CA ILE A 36 -10.00 0.37 -2.38
C ILE A 36 -9.65 1.81 -1.97
N LEU A 37 -9.03 2.57 -2.87
CA LEU A 37 -8.67 3.96 -2.66
C LEU A 37 -9.75 4.84 -3.29
N PRO A 38 -10.51 5.63 -2.50
CA PRO A 38 -11.49 6.58 -3.04
C PRO A 38 -10.87 7.70 -3.90
N ILE A 39 -9.53 7.74 -4.04
CA ILE A 39 -8.79 8.80 -4.71
C ILE A 39 -8.10 8.29 -6.01
N ASN A 40 -7.97 6.97 -6.23
CA ASN A 40 -7.20 6.42 -7.35
C ASN A 40 -8.02 5.84 -8.52
N ASP A 41 -9.31 5.56 -8.34
CA ASP A 41 -10.15 5.08 -9.45
C ASP A 41 -10.39 6.15 -10.52
N ASP A 42 -10.36 7.43 -10.14
CA ASP A 42 -10.66 8.54 -11.05
C ASP A 42 -9.43 9.06 -11.82
N PHE A 43 -8.21 8.61 -11.52
CA PHE A 43 -7.00 9.11 -12.21
C PHE A 43 -7.08 8.96 -13.74
N PRO A 44 -7.49 7.81 -14.30
CA PRO A 44 -7.72 7.68 -15.74
C PRO A 44 -8.78 8.66 -16.25
N ASP A 45 -9.81 8.93 -15.46
CA ASP A 45 -10.91 9.81 -15.84
C ASP A 45 -10.50 11.28 -15.81
N TYR A 46 -9.62 11.70 -14.88
CA TYR A 46 -8.99 13.02 -14.90
C TYR A 46 -8.11 13.21 -16.13
N ILE A 47 -7.29 12.22 -16.49
CA ILE A 47 -6.44 12.31 -17.69
C ILE A 47 -7.29 12.36 -18.96
N ARG A 48 -8.39 11.60 -19.03
CA ARG A 48 -9.37 11.69 -20.14
C ARG A 48 -10.01 13.07 -20.23
N TYR A 49 -10.40 13.63 -19.09
CA TYR A 49 -10.97 14.98 -19.03
C TYR A 49 -9.97 16.04 -19.55
N PHE A 50 -8.72 15.99 -19.10
CA PHE A 50 -7.69 16.90 -19.62
C PHE A 50 -7.42 16.72 -21.11
N LEU A 51 -7.42 15.48 -21.60
CA LEU A 51 -7.28 15.20 -23.03
C LEU A 51 -8.40 15.85 -23.84
N HIS A 52 -9.64 15.71 -23.37
CA HIS A 52 -10.82 16.30 -24.00
C HIS A 52 -10.74 17.83 -24.02
N GLU A 53 -10.38 18.45 -22.90
CA GLU A 53 -10.18 19.91 -22.80
C GLU A 53 -9.09 20.41 -23.78
N GLU A 54 -7.97 19.71 -23.86
CA GLU A 54 -6.89 20.09 -24.77
C GLU A 54 -7.28 19.87 -26.24
N GLN A 55 -8.01 18.81 -26.58
CA GLN A 55 -8.56 18.61 -27.94
C GLN A 55 -9.57 19.71 -28.34
N LEU A 56 -10.39 20.18 -27.40
CA LEU A 56 -11.28 21.32 -27.61
C LEU A 56 -10.51 22.62 -27.87
N LYS A 57 -9.45 22.88 -27.09
CA LYS A 57 -8.57 24.04 -27.31
C LYS A 57 -7.84 23.97 -28.64
N GLN A 58 -7.43 22.77 -29.07
CA GLN A 58 -6.82 22.53 -30.38
C GLN A 58 -7.80 22.88 -31.51
N SER A 59 -9.06 22.48 -31.36
CA SER A 59 -10.15 22.81 -32.29
C SER A 59 -10.43 24.32 -32.34
N ALA A 60 -10.17 25.04 -31.24
CA ALA A 60 -10.23 26.50 -31.16
C ALA A 60 -8.95 27.22 -31.64
N GLY A 61 -7.94 26.48 -32.14
CA GLY A 61 -6.72 27.04 -32.74
C GLY A 61 -5.48 27.05 -31.84
N ALA A 62 -5.51 26.41 -30.67
CA ALA A 62 -4.33 26.26 -29.82
C ALA A 62 -3.32 25.26 -30.43
N ARG A 63 -2.02 25.51 -30.23
CA ARG A 63 -0.93 24.60 -30.65
C ARG A 63 -0.45 23.77 -29.47
N ASN A 64 -1.18 22.71 -29.15
CA ASN A 64 -0.95 21.86 -27.97
C ASN A 64 -0.70 20.38 -28.33
N ASN A 65 -0.26 20.09 -29.55
CA ASN A 65 0.02 18.73 -30.03
C ASN A 65 0.98 17.95 -29.11
N GLU A 66 2.00 18.62 -28.58
CA GLU A 66 2.97 18.01 -27.67
C GLU A 66 2.34 17.64 -26.32
N VAL A 67 1.43 18.47 -25.81
CA VAL A 67 0.70 18.23 -24.55
C VAL A 67 -0.21 17.03 -24.70
N ILE A 68 -0.97 16.95 -25.80
CA ILE A 68 -1.86 15.82 -26.10
C ILE A 68 -1.04 14.52 -26.21
N SER A 69 0.06 14.53 -26.95
CA SER A 69 0.93 13.35 -27.10
C SER A 69 1.52 12.89 -25.76
N ASN A 70 1.93 13.82 -24.90
CA ASN A 70 2.43 13.49 -23.57
C ASN A 70 1.33 12.92 -22.65
N LEU A 71 0.11 13.46 -22.71
CA LEU A 71 -1.02 12.94 -21.94
C LEU A 71 -1.45 11.53 -22.40
N GLU A 72 -1.46 11.28 -23.71
CA GLU A 72 -1.70 9.94 -24.27
C GLU A 72 -0.64 8.94 -23.83
N LYS A 73 0.63 9.36 -23.80
CA LYS A 73 1.74 8.54 -23.31
C LYS A 73 1.58 8.21 -21.83
N ILE A 74 1.26 9.19 -20.99
CA ILE A 74 1.02 8.99 -19.55
C ILE A 74 -0.14 8.00 -19.34
N MET A 75 -1.22 8.12 -20.12
CA MET A 75 -2.35 7.19 -20.05
C MET A 75 -1.99 5.77 -20.48
N SER A 76 -1.24 5.63 -21.58
CA SER A 76 -0.76 4.34 -22.07
C SER A 76 0.20 3.69 -21.07
N ASP A 77 1.12 4.46 -20.49
CA ASP A 77 2.06 3.98 -19.47
C ASP A 77 1.32 3.59 -18.19
N PHE A 78 0.29 4.33 -17.79
CA PHE A 78 -0.56 3.97 -16.65
C PHE A 78 -1.23 2.62 -16.90
N ILE A 79 -1.99 2.46 -18.00
CA ILE A 79 -2.70 1.23 -18.35
C ILE A 79 -1.73 0.04 -18.45
N LYS A 80 -0.58 0.22 -19.10
CA LYS A 80 0.44 -0.84 -19.23
C LYS A 80 0.97 -1.31 -17.87
N ASN A 81 1.06 -0.41 -16.89
CA ASN A 81 1.49 -0.76 -15.53
C ASN A 81 0.38 -1.42 -14.69
N THR A 82 -0.90 -1.27 -15.08
CA THR A 82 -2.05 -1.88 -14.40
C THR A 82 -2.51 -3.21 -14.99
N THR A 83 -2.21 -3.53 -16.25
CA THR A 83 -2.77 -4.72 -16.96
C THR A 83 -2.09 -6.06 -16.69
N GLU A 84 -0.92 -6.09 -16.03
CA GLU A 84 -0.42 -7.34 -15.44
C GLU A 84 -1.24 -7.64 -14.18
N ASN A 85 -2.35 -8.35 -14.34
CA ASN A 85 -3.20 -8.81 -13.25
C ASN A 85 -2.42 -9.80 -12.37
N LEU A 86 -1.82 -9.30 -11.30
CA LEU A 86 -1.26 -10.13 -10.24
C LEU A 86 -2.43 -10.79 -9.50
N ARG A 87 -2.54 -12.12 -9.60
CA ARG A 87 -3.58 -12.85 -8.90
C ARG A 87 -3.34 -12.78 -7.40
N SER A 88 -4.41 -12.76 -6.63
CA SER A 88 -4.34 -12.76 -5.16
C SER A 88 -3.59 -13.98 -4.61
N GLU A 89 -3.54 -15.11 -5.35
CA GLU A 89 -2.74 -16.27 -4.95
C GLU A 89 -1.22 -16.00 -4.96
N ASP A 90 -0.75 -15.11 -5.83
CA ASP A 90 0.68 -14.87 -6.04
C ASP A 90 1.27 -13.96 -4.94
N ILE A 91 0.43 -13.26 -4.16
CA ILE A 91 0.89 -12.33 -3.11
C ILE A 91 1.64 -13.03 -1.99
N PHE A 92 1.17 -14.21 -1.55
CA PHE A 92 1.82 -14.94 -0.47
C PHE A 92 3.20 -15.45 -0.88
N THR A 93 3.34 -15.85 -2.15
CA THR A 93 4.62 -16.23 -2.74
C THR A 93 5.55 -15.02 -2.81
N LEU A 94 5.05 -13.85 -3.22
CA LEU A 94 5.81 -12.59 -3.26
C LEU A 94 6.23 -12.13 -1.86
N VAL A 95 5.36 -12.27 -0.85
CA VAL A 95 5.68 -11.94 0.54
C VAL A 95 6.71 -12.92 1.11
N GLY A 96 6.62 -14.21 0.78
CA GLY A 96 7.54 -15.24 1.26
C GLY A 96 8.93 -15.21 0.62
N THR A 97 9.06 -14.68 -0.60
CA THR A 97 10.31 -14.69 -1.36
C THR A 97 11.47 -13.97 -0.65
N PRO A 98 11.31 -12.75 -0.09
CA PRO A 98 12.36 -12.06 0.64
C PRO A 98 12.91 -12.85 1.84
N TYR A 99 12.06 -13.58 2.57
CA TYR A 99 12.47 -14.38 3.73
C TYR A 99 13.29 -15.62 3.36
N ARG A 100 13.19 -16.07 2.11
CA ARG A 100 13.93 -17.23 1.58
C ARG A 100 15.25 -16.86 0.91
N LEU A 101 15.60 -15.57 0.91
CA LEU A 101 16.84 -15.12 0.30
C LEU A 101 18.07 -15.58 1.10
N PRO A 102 19.15 -16.00 0.41
CA PRO A 102 20.29 -16.64 1.05
C PRO A 102 21.10 -15.69 1.94
N ILE A 103 21.13 -14.38 1.64
CA ILE A 103 21.91 -13.41 2.41
C ILE A 103 21.00 -12.63 3.36
N ASN A 104 20.01 -11.92 2.83
CA ASN A 104 19.17 -11.00 3.60
C ASN A 104 17.97 -11.68 4.26
N GLY A 105 17.57 -12.88 3.81
CA GLY A 105 16.36 -13.54 4.31
C GLY A 105 16.42 -13.82 5.82
N LYS A 106 17.57 -14.29 6.31
CA LYS A 106 17.78 -14.54 7.75
C LYS A 106 17.68 -13.25 8.59
N GLN A 107 18.29 -12.17 8.11
CA GLN A 107 18.25 -10.88 8.80
C GLN A 107 16.83 -10.31 8.85
N ILE A 108 16.06 -10.47 7.77
CA ILE A 108 14.66 -10.04 7.73
C ILE A 108 13.83 -10.84 8.74
N CYS A 109 14.02 -12.16 8.84
CA CYS A 109 13.34 -12.98 9.85
C CYS A 109 13.64 -12.51 11.28
N GLU A 110 14.91 -12.26 11.60
CA GLU A 110 15.34 -11.79 12.92
C GLU A 110 14.72 -10.43 13.27
N GLN A 111 14.67 -9.50 12.30
CA GLN A 111 14.04 -8.19 12.48
C GLN A 111 12.53 -8.30 12.74
N VAL A 112 11.82 -9.14 11.99
CA VAL A 112 10.37 -9.34 12.17
C VAL A 112 10.06 -9.93 13.53
N GLN A 113 10.81 -10.94 13.97
CA GLN A 113 10.66 -11.52 15.30
C GLN A 113 10.92 -10.48 16.41
N GLY A 114 11.94 -9.62 16.24
CA GLY A 114 12.20 -8.51 17.16
C GLY A 114 11.05 -7.50 17.24
N ILE A 115 10.39 -7.22 16.12
CA ILE A 115 9.21 -6.34 16.08
C ILE A 115 8.02 -6.98 16.79
N GLU A 116 7.73 -8.26 16.56
CA GLU A 116 6.64 -8.99 17.21
C GLU A 116 6.79 -8.99 18.74
N ILE A 117 8.00 -9.22 19.24
CA ILE A 117 8.32 -9.17 20.67
C ILE A 117 8.02 -7.76 21.23
N SER A 118 8.46 -6.71 20.53
CA SER A 118 8.21 -5.33 20.96
C SER A 118 6.72 -4.97 20.96
N GLN A 119 5.95 -5.39 19.96
CA GLN A 119 4.52 -5.11 19.88
C GLN A 119 3.71 -5.85 20.94
N GLY A 120 4.11 -7.07 21.32
CA GLY A 120 3.51 -7.79 22.45
C GLY A 120 3.65 -7.02 23.77
N GLU A 121 4.83 -6.47 24.04
CA GLU A 121 5.08 -5.67 25.25
C GLU A 121 4.31 -4.34 25.26
N TYR A 122 4.15 -3.69 24.11
CA TYR A 122 3.36 -2.44 24.01
C TYR A 122 1.85 -2.69 24.03
N SER A 123 1.37 -3.82 23.49
CA SER A 123 -0.06 -4.18 23.51
C SER A 123 -0.51 -4.50 24.94
N ALA A 124 0.33 -5.20 25.72
CA ALA A 124 0.09 -5.44 27.15
C ALA A 124 0.02 -4.14 27.98
N LYS A 125 0.64 -3.04 27.51
CA LYS A 125 0.56 -1.72 28.16
C LYS A 125 -0.61 -0.86 27.68
N ARG A 126 -1.26 -1.19 26.55
CA ARG A 126 -2.41 -0.43 26.02
C ARG A 126 -3.74 -0.86 26.62
N GLU A 127 -3.86 -2.09 27.12
CA GLU A 127 -5.06 -2.55 27.82
C GLU A 127 -5.03 -2.14 29.30
N VAL A 128 -5.15 -0.83 29.55
CA VAL A 128 -5.59 -0.38 30.88
C VAL A 128 -7.10 -0.52 30.90
N LEU A 129 -7.61 -1.51 31.62
CA LEU A 129 -9.03 -1.59 31.97
C LEU A 129 -9.37 -0.34 32.80
N ILE A 130 -9.97 0.66 32.16
CA ILE A 130 -10.47 1.84 32.86
C ILE A 130 -11.86 1.46 33.40
N ASP A 131 -11.94 1.19 34.70
CA ASP A 131 -13.23 1.13 35.38
C ASP A 131 -13.87 2.51 35.30
N LEU A 132 -14.85 2.64 34.40
CA LEU A 132 -15.63 3.86 34.29
C LEU A 132 -16.33 4.10 35.63
N PRO A 133 -16.17 5.30 36.24
CA PRO A 133 -16.90 5.60 37.46
C PRO A 133 -18.40 5.52 37.17
N VAL A 134 -19.09 4.59 37.84
CA VAL A 134 -20.53 4.29 37.70
C VAL A 134 -21.43 5.54 37.85
N LYS A 135 -20.87 6.63 38.37
CA LYS A 135 -21.55 7.92 38.60
C LYS A 135 -21.44 8.91 37.43
N ALA A 136 -20.70 8.61 36.37
CA ALA A 136 -20.41 9.54 35.27
C ALA A 136 -21.16 9.22 33.97
N ALA A 137 -22.42 8.80 34.02
CA ALA A 137 -23.31 8.83 32.85
C ALA A 137 -24.78 8.58 33.25
N SER A 138 -25.38 9.50 33.99
CA SER A 138 -26.84 9.63 33.95
C SER A 138 -27.17 11.08 33.64
N SER A 139 -26.99 11.45 32.37
CA SER A 139 -27.65 12.65 31.84
C SER A 139 -29.12 12.59 32.26
N LYS A 140 -29.69 13.72 32.68
CA LYS A 140 -31.11 13.83 33.06
C LYS A 140 -32.03 13.22 32.00
N VAL A 141 -31.64 13.33 30.73
CA VAL A 141 -32.32 12.73 29.57
C VAL A 141 -32.31 11.20 29.61
N MET A 142 -31.19 10.58 29.99
CA MET A 142 -31.08 9.11 30.10
C MET A 142 -31.89 8.55 31.28
N LEU A 143 -31.97 9.29 32.40
CA LEU A 143 -32.85 8.91 33.51
C LEU A 143 -34.32 8.97 33.11
N GLN A 144 -34.73 10.04 32.43
CA GLN A 144 -36.10 10.19 31.92
C GLN A 144 -36.46 9.10 30.91
N LEU A 145 -35.53 8.72 30.03
CA LEU A 145 -35.75 7.64 29.07
C LEU A 145 -35.91 6.29 29.78
N LYS A 146 -35.10 6.01 30.81
CA LYS A 146 -35.21 4.78 31.60
C LYS A 146 -36.56 4.66 32.31
N ASP A 147 -37.07 5.77 32.86
CA ASP A 147 -38.38 5.78 33.53
C ASP A 147 -39.52 5.52 32.55
N ILE A 148 -39.47 6.08 31.34
CA ILE A 148 -40.45 5.82 30.27
C ILE A 148 -40.43 4.34 29.84
N ILE A 149 -39.25 3.75 29.69
CA ILE A 149 -39.10 2.35 29.29
C ILE A 149 -39.59 1.40 30.38
N SER A 150 -39.44 1.77 31.66
CA SER A 150 -39.81 0.91 32.80
C SER A 150 -41.30 0.98 33.16
N GLN A 151 -42.07 1.90 32.54
CA GLN A 151 -43.52 2.07 32.74
C GLN A 151 -44.36 1.39 31.64
N ARG A 152 -43.76 0.53 30.81
CA ARG A 152 -44.45 -0.35 29.87
C ARG A 152 -44.58 -1.77 30.38
#